data_AF-A0A537XQ66-F1
#
_entry.id   AF-A0A537XQ66-F1
#
_cell.length_a   1.000
_cell.length_b   1.000
_cell.length_c   1.000
_cell.angle_alpha   90.00
_cell.angle_beta   90.00
_cell.angle_gamma   90.00
#
_symmetry.space_group_name_H-M   'P 1'
#
loop_
_entity.id
_entity.type
_entity.pdbx_description
1 polymer ?
#
loop_
_entity_poly.entity_id
_entity_poly.type
_entity_poly.pdbx_seq_one_letter_code
_entity_poly.pdbx_strand_id
1 'polypeptide(L)'
;MFIYYFAHIPQPFAPLGDAFGNHPDLWLSRCVSEACQDAASPEPGGGPGAYPTTVSVGPVTRGEGSSTVPIRVESGVAGVPFTHLEADVEIGEVGPSQTQLTLRGSYRAPLSSLDPPSGGLRHRRAEAIAKGIVERIASRLTSPGAVGLAGLNAPL
;
A
#
# COMPACT_ATOMS: atom_id res chain seq x y z
N MET A 1 6.72 6.50 -14.48
CA MET A 1 6.09 7.70 -13.89
C MET A 1 6.19 7.60 -12.38
N PHE A 2 6.36 8.71 -11.68
CA PHE A 2 6.50 8.74 -10.23
C PHE A 2 5.14 8.90 -9.54
N ILE A 3 4.98 8.30 -8.36
CA ILE A 3 3.84 8.49 -7.47
C ILE A 3 4.33 8.76 -6.05
N TYR A 4 3.61 9.63 -5.36
CA TYR A 4 3.87 9.97 -3.97
C TYR A 4 2.54 10.23 -3.27
N TYR A 5 2.36 9.64 -2.10
CA TYR A 5 1.23 9.92 -1.24
C TYR A 5 1.64 9.79 0.23
N PHE A 6 1.00 10.54 1.11
CA PHE A 6 1.27 10.47 2.54
C PHE A 6 0.00 10.66 3.36
N ALA A 7 0.03 10.17 4.60
CA ALA A 7 -0.98 10.43 5.61
C ALA A 7 -0.30 10.66 6.97
N HIS A 8 -0.94 11.47 7.82
CA HIS A 8 -0.54 11.64 9.21
C HIS A 8 -1.41 10.78 10.11
N ILE A 9 -0.77 10.13 11.07
CA ILE A 9 -1.41 9.34 12.11
C ILE A 9 -1.17 10.06 13.45
N PRO A 10 -2.23 10.47 14.18
CA PRO A 10 -2.10 11.21 15.44
C PRO A 10 -1.75 10.26 16.61
N GLN A 11 -0.67 9.50 16.46
CA GLN A 11 -0.13 8.59 17.45
C GLN A 11 1.41 8.62 17.38
N PRO A 12 2.11 8.36 18.51
CA PRO A 12 3.56 8.33 18.54
C PRO A 12 4.14 7.20 17.69
N PHE A 13 5.37 7.40 17.19
CA PHE A 13 6.02 6.46 16.27
C PHE A 13 6.25 5.09 16.89
N ALA A 14 6.79 5.00 18.11
CA ALA A 14 7.23 3.73 18.71
C ALA A 14 6.20 2.56 18.57
N PRO A 15 4.94 2.67 19.05
CA PRO A 15 3.97 1.58 18.91
C PRO A 15 3.59 1.29 17.45
N LEU A 16 3.55 2.32 16.59
CA LEU A 16 3.21 2.16 15.18
C LEU A 16 4.35 1.54 14.37
N GLY A 17 5.60 1.93 14.65
CA GLY A 17 6.80 1.42 14.01
C GLY A 17 7.00 -0.07 14.34
N ASP A 18 6.73 -0.48 15.57
CA ASP A 18 6.72 -1.89 15.96
C ASP A 18 5.65 -2.68 15.21
N ALA A 19 4.40 -2.19 15.20
CA ALA A 19 3.30 -2.84 14.48
C ALA A 19 3.55 -2.90 12.96
N PHE A 20 4.13 -1.85 12.38
CA PHE A 20 4.48 -1.78 10.97
C PHE A 20 5.60 -2.76 10.61
N GLY A 21 6.62 -2.86 11.45
CA GLY A 21 7.77 -3.74 11.23
C GLY A 21 7.55 -5.20 11.61
N ASN A 22 6.42 -5.54 12.24
CA ASN A 22 6.11 -6.90 12.66
C ASN A 22 5.44 -7.69 11.51
N HIS A 23 6.23 -8.52 10.83
CA HIS A 23 5.79 -9.40 9.73
C HIS A 23 4.90 -8.69 8.69
N PRO A 24 5.39 -7.64 8.00
CA PRO A 24 4.59 -6.90 7.01
C PRO A 24 4.14 -7.76 5.83
N ASP A 25 4.86 -8.83 5.50
CA ASP A 25 4.51 -9.80 4.47
C ASP A 25 3.14 -10.43 4.69
N LEU A 26 2.75 -10.66 5.96
CA LEU A 26 1.49 -11.27 6.35
C LEU A 26 0.27 -10.37 6.10
N TRP A 27 0.48 -9.07 5.84
CA TRP A 27 -0.63 -8.13 5.80
C TRP A 27 -0.56 -7.00 4.79
N LEU A 28 0.63 -6.48 4.51
CA LEU A 28 0.82 -5.35 3.60
C LEU A 28 0.40 -5.75 2.18
N SER A 29 0.70 -6.99 1.79
CA SER A 29 0.27 -7.59 0.52
C SER A 29 -1.24 -7.51 0.31
N ARG A 30 -2.02 -7.78 1.37
CA ARG A 30 -3.49 -7.67 1.36
C ARG A 30 -3.96 -6.22 1.23
N CYS A 31 -3.40 -5.28 2.00
CA CYS A 31 -3.74 -3.86 1.88
C CYS A 31 -3.49 -3.33 0.46
N VAL A 32 -2.37 -3.73 -0.15
CA VAL A 32 -2.03 -3.37 -1.53
C VAL A 32 -3.00 -3.98 -2.52
N SER A 33 -3.30 -5.28 -2.38
CA SER A 33 -4.22 -5.98 -3.27
C SER A 33 -5.63 -5.37 -3.25
N GLU A 34 -6.16 -5.07 -2.05
CA GLU A 34 -7.48 -4.45 -1.90
C GLU A 34 -7.51 -3.03 -2.49
N ALA A 35 -6.45 -2.23 -2.30
CA ALA A 35 -6.38 -0.90 -2.91
C ALA A 35 -6.32 -0.95 -4.44
N CYS A 36 -5.63 -1.93 -5.01
CA CYS A 36 -5.61 -2.15 -6.47
C CYS A 36 -7.00 -2.57 -6.99
N GLN A 37 -7.74 -3.39 -6.24
CA GLN A 37 -9.09 -3.83 -6.61
C GLN A 37 -10.09 -2.66 -6.63
N ASP A 38 -10.06 -1.80 -5.63
CA ASP A 38 -10.96 -0.64 -5.53
C ASP A 38 -10.77 0.39 -6.64
N ALA A 39 -9.51 0.61 -7.05
CA ALA A 39 -9.19 1.59 -8.07
C ALA A 39 -9.37 1.06 -9.50
N ALA A 40 -9.69 -0.22 -9.65
CA ALA A 40 -9.87 -0.83 -10.95
C ALA A 40 -11.20 -0.39 -11.57
N SER A 41 -11.18 -0.15 -12.89
CA SER A 41 -12.38 0.23 -13.63
C SER A 41 -13.25 -1.00 -13.87
N PRO A 42 -14.58 -0.91 -13.72
CA PRO A 42 -15.47 -1.83 -14.40
C PRO A 42 -15.45 -1.46 -15.89
N GLU A 43 -14.62 -2.13 -16.69
CA GLU A 43 -14.75 -2.04 -18.15
C GLU A 43 -16.08 -2.70 -18.57
N PRO A 44 -16.87 -2.11 -19.49
CA PRO A 44 -18.08 -2.75 -19.98
C PRO A 44 -17.72 -4.06 -20.71
N GLY A 45 -18.03 -5.19 -20.09
CA GLY A 45 -17.69 -6.55 -20.57
C GLY A 45 -16.67 -7.29 -19.69
N GLY A 46 -15.98 -6.59 -18.78
CA GLY A 46 -15.23 -7.22 -17.70
C GLY A 46 -16.17 -7.50 -16.53
N GLY A 47 -16.42 -8.79 -16.24
CA GLY A 47 -17.13 -9.17 -15.02
C GLY A 47 -16.39 -8.67 -13.76
N PRO A 48 -17.03 -8.70 -12.58
CA PRO A 48 -16.37 -8.42 -11.31
C PRO A 48 -15.25 -9.44 -11.10
N GLY A 49 -14.04 -9.10 -11.54
CA GLY A 49 -12.91 -10.00 -11.59
C GLY A 49 -11.76 -9.41 -10.79
N ALA A 50 -11.34 -10.12 -9.75
CA ALA A 50 -10.09 -9.83 -9.07
C ALA A 50 -8.96 -9.77 -10.13
N TYR A 51 -8.36 -8.60 -10.30
CA TYR A 51 -7.21 -8.45 -11.18
C TYR A 51 -6.06 -9.23 -10.55
N PRO A 52 -5.55 -10.30 -11.19
CA PRO A 52 -4.40 -11.03 -10.68
C PRO A 52 -3.22 -10.07 -10.64
N THR A 53 -2.93 -9.67 -9.43
CA THR A 53 -1.89 -8.71 -9.11
C THR A 53 -0.96 -9.43 -8.16
N THR A 54 0.26 -9.72 -8.61
CA THR A 54 1.26 -10.32 -7.74
C THR A 54 1.85 -9.19 -6.91
N VAL A 55 1.61 -9.23 -5.60
CA VAL A 55 2.21 -8.29 -4.65
C VAL A 55 3.36 -8.99 -3.94
N SER A 56 4.56 -8.43 -4.07
CA SER A 56 5.75 -8.84 -3.32
C SER A 56 6.07 -7.79 -2.28
N VAL A 57 6.35 -8.24 -1.05
CA VAL A 57 6.76 -7.40 0.07
C VAL A 57 8.20 -7.78 0.41
N GLY A 58 9.10 -6.81 0.38
CA GLY A 58 10.51 -7.03 0.72
C GLY A 58 10.78 -6.87 2.22
N PRO A 59 12.05 -6.98 2.62
CA PRO A 59 12.43 -6.93 4.04
C PRO A 59 12.22 -5.53 4.64
N VAL A 60 11.83 -5.49 5.91
CA VAL A 60 11.77 -4.24 6.69
C VAL A 60 13.19 -3.72 6.90
N THR A 61 13.40 -2.45 6.58
CA THR A 61 14.58 -1.70 7.01
C THR A 61 14.17 -0.78 8.16
N ARG A 62 14.82 -0.91 9.31
CA ARG A 62 14.58 -0.05 10.48
C ARG A 62 15.68 1.00 10.59
N GLY A 63 15.27 2.26 10.78
CA GLY A 63 16.14 3.38 11.08
C GLY A 63 15.77 4.00 12.43
N GLU A 64 16.54 5.00 12.85
CA GLU A 64 16.19 5.79 14.02
C GLU A 64 14.98 6.67 13.69
N GLY A 65 13.85 6.43 14.37
CA GLY A 65 12.59 7.15 14.12
C GLY A 65 11.91 6.80 12.80
N SER A 66 12.30 5.74 12.10
CA SER A 66 11.65 5.33 10.85
C SER A 66 11.71 3.83 10.56
N SER A 67 10.79 3.35 9.73
CA SER A 67 10.80 1.99 9.19
C SER A 67 10.29 2.00 7.76
N THR A 68 10.97 1.27 6.87
CA THR A 68 10.66 1.24 5.45
C THR A 68 10.48 -0.20 4.98
N VAL A 69 9.47 -0.44 4.15
CA VAL A 69 9.20 -1.72 3.49
C VAL A 69 9.04 -1.49 2.00
N PRO A 70 9.91 -2.09 1.16
CA PRO A 70 9.74 -2.03 -0.28
C PRO A 70 8.62 -2.97 -0.72
N ILE A 71 7.81 -2.52 -1.65
CA ILE A 71 6.74 -3.30 -2.29
C ILE A 71 6.93 -3.31 -3.81
N ARG A 72 6.57 -4.44 -4.41
CA ARG A 72 6.45 -4.57 -5.86
C ARG A 72 5.09 -5.12 -6.22
N VAL A 73 4.49 -4.55 -7.25
CA VAL A 73 3.19 -4.93 -7.77
C VAL A 73 3.31 -5.18 -9.26
N GLU A 74 3.01 -6.41 -9.67
CA GLU A 74 3.02 -6.81 -11.08
C GLU A 74 1.60 -7.14 -11.52
N SER A 75 1.20 -6.61 -12.67
CA SER A 75 -0.11 -6.89 -13.26
C SER A 75 0.02 -7.16 -14.76
N GLY A 76 -0.52 -8.30 -15.18
CA GLY A 76 -0.54 -8.75 -16.58
C GLY A 76 -1.84 -8.49 -17.31
N VAL A 77 -2.83 -7.83 -16.69
CA VAL A 77 -4.20 -7.77 -17.21
C VAL A 77 -4.50 -6.39 -17.81
N ALA A 78 -5.36 -6.35 -18.82
CA ALA A 78 -5.88 -5.09 -19.36
C ALA A 78 -6.77 -4.37 -18.32
N GLY A 79 -6.75 -3.04 -18.27
CA GLY A 79 -7.61 -2.24 -17.40
C GLY A 79 -6.97 -1.69 -16.11
N VAL A 80 -5.79 -2.19 -15.72
CA VAL A 80 -4.98 -1.58 -14.64
C VAL A 80 -4.16 -0.37 -15.15
N PRO A 81 -3.88 0.62 -14.30
CA PRO A 81 -3.14 1.82 -14.72
C PRO A 81 -1.66 1.58 -14.98
N PHE A 82 -1.11 0.44 -14.55
CA PHE A 82 0.31 0.09 -14.68
C PHE A 82 0.50 -1.43 -14.82
N THR A 83 1.58 -1.84 -15.50
CA THR A 83 2.01 -3.24 -15.55
C THR A 83 2.96 -3.60 -14.40
N HIS A 84 3.67 -2.59 -13.90
CA HIS A 84 4.67 -2.73 -12.85
C HIS A 84 4.66 -1.50 -11.97
N LEU A 85 4.69 -1.68 -10.65
CA LEU A 85 4.90 -0.64 -9.64
C LEU A 85 5.97 -1.11 -8.66
N GLU A 86 6.96 -0.25 -8.42
CA GLU A 86 7.94 -0.39 -7.35
C GLU A 86 7.81 0.81 -6.44
N ALA A 87 7.60 0.56 -5.15
CA ALA A 87 7.43 1.63 -4.17
C ALA A 87 8.05 1.27 -2.83
N ASP A 88 8.43 2.29 -2.09
CA ASP A 88 8.73 2.21 -0.67
C ASP A 88 7.53 2.68 0.12
N VAL A 89 7.13 1.88 1.12
CA VAL A 89 6.23 2.30 2.17
C VAL A 89 7.07 2.64 3.39
N GLU A 90 7.01 3.87 3.86
CA GLU A 90 7.82 4.38 4.96
C GLU A 90 6.90 4.90 6.06
N ILE A 91 7.15 4.50 7.30
CA ILE A 91 6.57 5.10 8.49
C ILE A 91 7.67 5.81 9.27
N GLY A 92 7.44 7.07 9.64
CA GLY A 92 8.46 7.90 10.26
C GLY A 92 7.89 8.86 11.31
N GLU A 93 8.68 9.15 12.33
CA GLU A 93 8.37 10.14 13.35
C GLU A 93 8.42 11.56 12.77
N VAL A 94 7.38 12.36 13.04
CA VAL A 94 7.34 13.80 12.70
C VAL A 94 7.30 14.66 13.96
N GLY A 95 6.86 14.09 15.08
CA GLY A 95 6.89 14.71 16.38
C GLY A 95 6.42 13.75 17.48
N PRO A 96 6.41 14.21 18.75
CA PRO A 96 6.18 13.34 19.90
C PRO A 96 4.81 12.66 19.94
N SER A 97 3.84 13.17 19.19
CA SER A 97 2.47 12.62 19.10
C SER A 97 2.00 12.43 17.66
N GLN A 98 2.91 12.43 16.69
CA GLN A 98 2.56 12.39 15.27
C GLN A 98 3.55 11.56 14.46
N THR A 99 2.99 10.65 13.69
CA THR A 99 3.72 9.78 12.77
C THR A 99 3.23 10.05 11.35
N GLN A 100 4.14 9.99 10.38
CA GLN A 100 3.82 10.07 8.97
C GLN A 100 3.99 8.71 8.31
N LEU A 101 3.00 8.32 7.53
CA LEU A 101 3.06 7.21 6.61
C LEU A 101 3.20 7.76 5.21
N THR A 102 4.17 7.26 4.46
CA THR A 102 4.49 7.71 3.10
C THR A 102 4.59 6.51 2.17
N LEU A 103 4.06 6.68 0.96
CA LEU A 103 4.30 5.79 -0.17
C LEU A 103 4.97 6.62 -1.25
N ARG A 104 6.14 6.18 -1.71
CA ARG A 104 6.86 6.78 -2.84
C ARG A 104 7.27 5.70 -3.81
N GLY A 105 7.13 5.92 -5.11
CA GLY A 105 7.47 4.87 -6.05
C GLY A 105 7.38 5.29 -7.51
N SER A 106 7.70 4.34 -8.37
CA SER A 106 7.60 4.49 -9.81
C SER A 106 6.81 3.34 -10.42
N TYR A 107 5.98 3.66 -11.41
CA TYR A 107 5.25 2.67 -12.17
C TYR A 107 5.53 2.76 -13.68
N ARG A 108 5.38 1.62 -14.35
CA ARG A 108 5.43 1.48 -15.81
C ARG A 108 4.01 1.34 -16.35
N ALA A 109 3.63 2.20 -17.29
CA ALA A 109 2.35 2.11 -17.97
C ALA A 109 2.35 0.95 -19.00
N PRO A 110 1.19 0.34 -19.30
CA PRO A 110 1.08 -0.65 -20.38
C PRO A 110 1.44 -0.04 -21.74
N LEU A 111 2.11 -0.81 -22.59
CA LEU A 111 2.52 -0.43 -23.95
C LEU A 111 1.39 -0.53 -25.00
N SER A 112 0.23 -1.11 -24.65
CA SER A 112 -0.80 -1.48 -25.64
C SER A 112 -1.50 -0.26 -26.27
N SER A 113 -1.68 -0.38 -27.59
CA SER A 113 -1.98 0.65 -28.59
C SER A 113 -3.38 0.53 -29.21
N LEU A 114 -4.42 0.30 -28.40
CA LEU A 114 -5.80 0.53 -28.82
C LEU A 114 -6.45 1.44 -27.78
N ASP A 115 -6.64 2.69 -28.20
CA ASP A 115 -7.19 3.84 -27.48
C ASP A 115 -7.10 3.77 -25.94
N PRO A 116 -5.89 3.96 -25.39
CA PRO A 116 -5.72 3.96 -23.95
C PRO A 116 -6.47 5.12 -23.29
N PRO A 117 -6.95 4.99 -22.04
CA PRO A 117 -7.35 6.17 -21.27
C PRO A 117 -6.20 7.17 -21.30
N SER A 118 -6.53 8.46 -21.51
CA SER A 118 -5.53 9.52 -21.60
C SER A 118 -4.53 9.40 -20.44
N GLY A 119 -3.25 9.71 -20.68
CA GLY A 119 -2.19 9.54 -19.67
C GLY A 119 -2.54 10.13 -18.30
N GLY A 120 -3.32 11.22 -18.28
CA GLY A 120 -3.86 11.82 -17.07
C GLY A 120 -4.85 10.95 -16.30
N LEU A 121 -5.78 10.23 -16.97
CA LEU A 121 -6.71 9.32 -16.28
C LEU A 121 -5.97 8.13 -15.67
N ARG A 122 -4.96 7.58 -16.35
CA ARG A 122 -4.11 6.52 -15.80
C ARG A 122 -3.35 6.99 -14.56
N HIS A 123 -2.77 8.18 -14.64
CA HIS A 123 -2.03 8.75 -13.52
C HIS A 123 -2.94 8.96 -12.31
N ARG A 124 -4.14 9.52 -12.51
CA ARG A 124 -5.14 9.67 -11.45
C ARG A 124 -5.55 8.34 -10.81
N ARG A 125 -5.67 7.28 -11.60
CA ARG A 125 -5.93 5.93 -11.06
C ARG A 125 -4.73 5.40 -10.26
N ALA A 126 -3.50 5.61 -10.73
CA ALA A 126 -2.30 5.25 -9.99
C ALA A 126 -2.21 6.01 -8.65
N GLU A 127 -2.56 7.30 -8.64
CA GLU A 127 -2.68 8.11 -7.42
C GLU A 127 -3.78 7.59 -6.49
N ALA A 128 -4.93 7.18 -7.03
CA ALA A 128 -6.00 6.57 -6.24
C ALA A 128 -5.58 5.26 -5.57
N ILE A 129 -4.79 4.43 -6.27
CA ILE A 129 -4.16 3.23 -5.70
C ILE A 129 -3.21 3.62 -4.57
N ALA A 130 -2.29 4.56 -4.81
CA ALA A 130 -1.34 5.02 -3.79
C ALA A 130 -2.05 5.51 -2.52
N LYS A 131 -3.09 6.33 -2.70
CA LYS A 131 -3.96 6.80 -1.63
C LYS A 131 -4.63 5.63 -0.90
N GLY A 132 -5.28 4.73 -1.63
CA GLY A 132 -5.97 3.58 -1.05
C GLY A 132 -5.06 2.62 -0.28
N ILE A 133 -3.80 2.50 -0.69
CA ILE A 133 -2.76 1.74 0.04
C ILE A 133 -2.49 2.43 1.38
N VAL A 134 -2.11 3.72 1.35
CA VAL A 134 -1.75 4.48 2.54
C VAL A 134 -2.90 4.55 3.55
N GLU A 135 -4.12 4.80 3.08
CA GLU A 135 -5.30 4.86 3.95
C GLU A 135 -5.61 3.52 4.64
N ARG A 136 -5.47 2.40 3.93
CA ARG A 136 -5.66 1.06 4.51
C ARG A 136 -4.61 0.72 5.55
N ILE A 137 -3.34 1.03 5.28
CA ILE A 137 -2.26 0.81 6.22
C ILE A 137 -2.48 1.66 7.47
N ALA A 138 -2.79 2.94 7.32
CA ALA A 138 -3.11 3.82 8.44
C ALA A 138 -4.31 3.32 9.24
N SER A 139 -5.40 2.91 8.58
CA SER A 139 -6.58 2.34 9.22
C SER A 139 -6.24 1.06 10.00
N ARG A 140 -5.44 0.16 9.42
CA ARG A 140 -5.00 -1.07 10.10
C ARG A 140 -4.16 -0.78 11.33
N LEU A 141 -3.19 0.13 11.21
CA LEU A 141 -2.27 0.49 12.30
C LEU A 141 -3.00 1.19 13.46
N THR A 142 -4.07 1.94 13.17
CA THR A 142 -4.89 2.64 14.17
C THR A 142 -6.05 1.80 14.72
N SER A 143 -6.33 0.64 14.13
CA SER A 143 -7.46 -0.21 14.55
C SER A 143 -7.17 -0.88 15.91
N PRO A 144 -8.06 -0.71 16.91
CA PRO A 144 -7.92 -1.37 18.20
C PRO A 144 -8.09 -2.88 18.01
N GLY A 145 -6.96 -3.61 18.02
CA GLY A 145 -6.93 -5.07 17.83
C GLY A 145 -5.69 -5.60 17.11
N ALA A 146 -4.96 -4.76 16.36
CA ALA A 146 -3.73 -5.18 15.67
C ALA A 146 -2.51 -5.34 16.60
N VAL A 147 -2.58 -4.82 17.83
CA VAL A 147 -1.46 -4.78 18.80
C VAL A 147 -1.71 -5.71 20.02
N GLY A 148 -2.74 -6.57 19.99
CA GLY A 148 -3.30 -7.15 21.22
C GLY A 148 -3.57 -8.65 21.28
N LEU A 149 -2.91 -9.53 20.51
CA LEU A 149 -3.14 -10.99 20.61
C LEU A 149 -1.87 -11.86 20.64
N ALA A 150 -0.71 -11.31 21.02
CA ALA A 150 0.50 -12.12 21.25
C ALA A 150 0.75 -12.51 22.72
N GLY A 151 -0.15 -12.16 23.65
CA GLY A 151 0.05 -12.55 25.04
C GLY A 151 -1.16 -12.25 25.89
N LEU A 152 -2.11 -13.20 25.94
CA LEU A 152 -3.03 -13.47 27.05
C LEU A 152 -4.07 -14.51 26.60
N ASN A 153 -3.70 -15.80 26.65
CA ASN A 153 -4.62 -16.90 26.98
C ASN A 153 -3.84 -18.21 27.23
N ALA A 154 -3.12 -18.24 28.35
CA ALA A 154 -3.11 -19.37 29.27
C ALA A 154 -3.39 -18.74 30.64
N PRO A 155 -4.42 -19.16 31.39
CA PRO A 155 -4.47 -20.47 32.05
C PRO A 155 -5.91 -21.08 32.03
N LEU A 156 -6.22 -22.30 32.47
CA LEU A 156 -5.64 -23.30 33.38
C LEU A 156 -5.72 -24.70 32.75
#